data_AF-A0AAP5QQX9-F1
#
_entry.id   AF-A0AAP5QQX9-F1
#
_cell.length_a   1.000
_cell.length_b   1.000
_cell.length_c   1.000
_cell.angle_alpha   90.00
_cell.angle_beta   90.00
_cell.angle_gamma   90.00
#
_symmetry.space_group_name_H-M   'P 1'
#
loop_
_entity.id
_entity.type
_entity.pdbx_description
1 polymer ?
#
loop_
_entity_poly.entity_id
_entity_poly.type
_entity_poly.pdbx_seq_one_letter_code
_entity_poly.pdbx_strand_id
1 'polypeptide(L)'
;MDKSVSQLIEEKISNLEVNYEAIEEAKQNYFRTLTLQKNKIIELADKLKPILSYIQETNGTFYNSRLDIRSDDGPVLAATDNKMYVYDFNLKLINEYRITDYQLLSKNIRWNYLLSLFSCKQIYDDLLQLVYYQENLIKKYDGLINKANESLSEI
;
A
#
# COMPACT_ATOMS: atom_id res chain seq x y z
N MET A 1 -1.62 58.14 -14.32
CA MET A 1 -1.88 57.68 -15.69
C MET A 1 -2.76 56.45 -15.58
N ASP A 2 -4.02 56.56 -15.97
CA ASP A 2 -4.92 55.39 -16.02
C ASP A 2 -4.45 54.45 -17.13
N LYS A 3 -4.24 53.18 -16.78
CA LYS A 3 -3.98 52.12 -17.76
C LYS A 3 -5.18 52.03 -18.70
N SER A 4 -4.93 51.89 -20.00
CA SER A 4 -6.03 51.66 -20.94
C SER A 4 -6.69 50.30 -20.65
N VAL A 5 -7.98 50.16 -20.96
CA VAL A 5 -8.71 48.90 -20.79
C VAL A 5 -7.99 47.72 -21.46
N SER A 6 -7.36 47.96 -22.62
CA SER A 6 -6.55 46.96 -23.33
C SER A 6 -5.33 46.51 -22.51
N GLN A 7 -4.61 47.45 -21.88
CA GLN A 7 -3.45 47.12 -21.03
C GLN A 7 -3.86 46.30 -19.80
N LEU A 8 -5.03 46.59 -19.21
CA LEU A 8 -5.57 45.81 -18.09
C LEU A 8 -5.98 44.39 -18.52
N ILE A 9 -6.53 44.23 -19.72
CA ILE A 9 -6.88 42.92 -20.27
C ILE A 9 -5.63 42.09 -20.55
N GLU A 10 -4.60 42.67 -21.19
CA GLU A 10 -3.33 41.98 -21.46
C GLU A 10 -2.62 41.55 -20.17
N GLU A 11 -2.59 42.42 -19.16
CA GLU A 11 -2.05 42.10 -17.84
C GLU A 11 -2.84 40.98 -17.15
N LYS A 12 -4.17 40.95 -17.30
CA LYS A 12 -4.99 39.85 -16.77
C LYS A 12 -4.75 38.53 -17.51
N ILE A 13 -4.62 38.55 -18.83
CA ILE A 13 -4.29 37.36 -19.63
C ILE A 13 -2.93 36.81 -19.24
N SER A 14 -1.90 37.66 -19.18
CA SER A 14 -0.55 37.24 -18.79
C SER A 14 -0.52 36.63 -17.37
N ASN A 15 -1.24 37.22 -16.41
CA ASN A 15 -1.37 36.64 -15.07
C ASN A 15 -2.08 35.26 -15.08
N LEU A 16 -3.08 35.07 -15.95
CA LEU A 16 -3.75 33.78 -16.10
C LEU A 16 -2.83 32.73 -16.73
N GLU A 17 -2.00 33.12 -17.70
CA GLU A 17 -1.01 32.24 -18.32
C GLU A 17 0.04 31.78 -17.30
N VAL A 18 0.60 32.69 -16.51
CA VAL A 18 1.54 32.35 -15.43
C VAL A 18 0.92 31.40 -14.40
N ASN A 19 -0.34 31.65 -14.01
CA ASN A 19 -1.06 30.76 -13.10
C ASN A 19 -1.29 29.37 -13.71
N TYR A 20 -1.56 29.31 -15.02
CA TYR A 20 -1.74 28.04 -15.73
C TYR A 20 -0.44 27.24 -15.76
N GLU A 21 0.69 27.88 -16.04
CA GLU A 21 2.02 27.24 -15.99
C GLU A 21 2.32 26.68 -14.60
N ALA A 22 2.06 27.46 -13.54
CA ALA A 22 2.24 27.01 -12.16
C ALA A 22 1.37 25.80 -11.81
N ILE A 23 0.12 25.75 -12.30
CA ILE A 23 -0.78 24.61 -12.11
C ILE A 23 -0.26 23.36 -12.82
N GLU A 24 0.21 23.50 -14.06
CA GLU A 24 0.77 22.37 -14.81
C GLU A 24 2.07 21.85 -14.17
N GLU A 25 2.93 22.72 -13.67
CA GLU A 25 4.13 22.31 -12.90
C GLU A 25 3.75 21.55 -11.62
N ALA A 26 2.79 22.07 -10.85
CA ALA A 26 2.31 21.42 -9.64
C ALA A 26 1.73 20.02 -9.93
N LYS A 27 0.97 19.89 -11.02
CA LYS A 27 0.40 18.62 -11.48
C LYS A 27 1.48 17.63 -11.92
N GLN A 28 2.51 18.07 -12.64
CA GLN A 28 3.66 17.22 -12.99
C GLN A 28 4.40 16.74 -11.74
N ASN A 29 4.65 17.64 -10.79
CA ASN A 29 5.28 17.31 -9.52
C ASN A 29 4.46 16.33 -8.68
N TYR A 30 3.14 16.47 -8.68
CA TYR A 30 2.22 15.53 -8.05
C TYR A 30 2.33 14.12 -8.65
N PHE A 31 2.26 13.99 -9.98
CA PHE A 31 2.39 12.68 -10.64
C PHE A 31 3.76 12.03 -10.43
N ARG A 32 4.84 12.84 -10.44
CA ARG A 32 6.19 12.38 -10.11
C ARG A 32 6.26 11.82 -8.70
N THR A 33 5.65 12.51 -7.74
CA THR A 33 5.61 12.09 -6.33
C THR A 33 4.83 10.79 -6.15
N LEU A 34 3.64 10.67 -6.76
CA LEU A 34 2.87 9.42 -6.74
C LEU A 34 3.65 8.24 -7.32
N THR A 35 4.38 8.47 -8.41
CA THR A 35 5.22 7.44 -9.04
C THR A 35 6.33 6.98 -8.10
N LEU A 36 7.01 7.91 -7.42
CA LEU A 36 8.05 7.58 -6.44
C LEU A 36 7.48 6.80 -5.24
N GLN A 37 6.31 7.20 -4.74
CA GLN A 37 5.62 6.51 -3.64
C GLN A 37 5.24 5.08 -4.02
N LYS A 38 4.60 4.89 -5.18
CA LYS A 38 4.29 3.58 -5.76
C LYS A 38 5.55 2.71 -5.83
N ASN A 39 6.64 3.24 -6.40
CA ASN A 39 7.86 2.47 -6.62
C ASN A 39 8.47 1.99 -5.30
N LYS A 40 8.42 2.82 -4.23
CA LYS A 40 8.88 2.41 -2.90
C LYS A 40 8.07 1.27 -2.30
N ILE A 41 6.75 1.27 -2.49
CA ILE A 41 5.87 0.20 -1.99
C ILE A 41 6.16 -1.10 -2.75
N ILE A 42 6.30 -1.02 -4.08
CA ILE A 42 6.66 -2.17 -4.91
C ILE A 42 8.04 -2.72 -4.54
N GLU A 43 9.02 -1.85 -4.32
CA GLU A 43 10.37 -2.24 -3.90
C GLU A 43 10.34 -3.00 -2.56
N LEU A 44 9.54 -2.51 -1.60
CA LEU A 44 9.35 -3.23 -0.33
C LEU A 44 8.71 -4.59 -0.59
N ALA A 45 7.62 -4.66 -1.36
CA ALA A 45 6.95 -5.92 -1.62
C ALA A 45 7.86 -6.93 -2.34
N ASP A 46 8.71 -6.48 -3.26
CA ASP A 46 9.71 -7.31 -3.92
C ASP A 46 10.75 -7.86 -2.92
N LYS A 47 11.18 -7.05 -1.94
CA LYS A 47 12.06 -7.53 -0.85
C LYS A 47 11.37 -8.56 0.06
N LEU A 48 10.07 -8.41 0.28
CA LEU A 48 9.28 -9.33 1.09
C LEU A 48 8.83 -10.58 0.32
N LYS A 49 9.01 -10.61 -1.00
CA LYS A 49 8.55 -11.70 -1.86
C LYS A 49 8.90 -13.09 -1.36
N PRO A 50 10.12 -13.39 -0.84
CA PRO A 50 10.41 -14.72 -0.31
C PRO A 50 9.47 -15.16 0.83
N ILE A 51 9.14 -14.23 1.73
CA ILE A 51 8.21 -14.49 2.85
C ILE A 51 6.78 -14.65 2.30
N LEU A 52 6.38 -13.78 1.37
CA LEU A 52 5.04 -13.82 0.78
C LEU A 52 4.80 -15.11 -0.01
N SER A 53 5.78 -15.54 -0.80
CA SER A 53 5.76 -16.81 -1.52
C SER A 53 5.67 -18.00 -0.58
N TYR A 54 6.46 -18.01 0.50
CA TYR A 54 6.39 -19.09 1.49
C TYR A 54 5.00 -19.21 2.14
N ILE A 55 4.37 -18.10 2.52
CA ILE A 55 3.00 -18.09 3.07
C ILE A 55 2.03 -18.69 2.04
N GLN A 56 2.12 -18.27 0.78
CA GLN A 56 1.24 -18.77 -0.28
C GLN A 56 1.45 -20.28 -0.55
N GLU A 57 2.70 -20.73 -0.64
CA GLU A 57 3.08 -22.13 -0.88
C GLU A 57 2.64 -23.06 0.25
N THR A 58 2.57 -22.55 1.48
CA THR A 58 2.13 -23.28 2.66
C THR A 58 0.61 -23.19 2.89
N ASN A 59 -0.15 -22.59 1.97
CA ASN A 59 -1.58 -22.29 2.11
C ASN A 59 -1.90 -21.48 3.39
N GLY A 60 -0.95 -20.64 3.81
CA GLY A 60 -1.14 -19.71 4.91
C GLY A 60 -1.95 -18.49 4.49
N THR A 61 -2.41 -17.74 5.49
CA THR A 61 -3.17 -16.50 5.27
C THR A 61 -2.31 -15.28 5.58
N PHE A 62 -2.45 -14.23 4.78
CA PHE A 62 -1.79 -12.94 4.98
C PHE A 62 -2.55 -12.11 6.02
N TYR A 63 -2.16 -12.24 7.28
CA TYR A 63 -2.74 -11.47 8.38
C TYR A 63 -2.00 -10.14 8.58
N ASN A 64 -2.76 -9.05 8.62
CA ASN A 64 -2.30 -7.73 9.02
C ASN A 64 -2.83 -7.43 10.43
N SER A 65 -1.91 -7.46 11.40
CA SER A 65 -2.21 -7.25 12.83
C SER A 65 -2.69 -5.85 13.18
N ARG A 66 -2.35 -4.83 12.38
CA ARG A 66 -2.77 -3.45 12.64
C ARG A 66 -4.22 -3.22 12.20
N LEU A 67 -4.64 -3.90 11.13
CA LEU A 67 -6.00 -3.82 10.61
C LEU A 67 -6.92 -4.88 11.21
N ASP A 68 -6.37 -5.91 11.87
CA ASP A 68 -7.09 -7.12 12.31
C ASP A 68 -7.84 -7.80 11.15
N ILE A 69 -7.20 -7.86 9.98
CA ILE A 69 -7.76 -8.43 8.75
C ILE A 69 -6.79 -9.45 8.16
N ARG A 70 -7.36 -10.53 7.61
CA ARG A 70 -6.65 -11.55 6.85
C ARG A 70 -7.09 -11.57 5.39
N SER A 71 -6.22 -12.04 4.53
CA SER A 71 -6.50 -12.29 3.12
C SER A 71 -5.75 -13.54 2.70
N ASP A 72 -6.39 -14.38 1.88
CA ASP A 72 -5.76 -15.59 1.34
C ASP A 72 -5.04 -15.29 0.00
N ASP A 73 -5.47 -14.22 -0.69
CA ASP A 73 -5.00 -13.88 -2.03
C ASP A 73 -3.70 -13.06 -2.03
N GLY A 74 -3.34 -12.48 -0.90
CA GLY A 74 -2.14 -11.65 -0.79
C GLY A 74 -2.16 -10.69 0.40
N PRO A 75 -1.06 -9.96 0.63
CA PRO A 75 -0.94 -8.99 1.70
C PRO A 75 -1.95 -7.83 1.58
N VAL A 76 -2.60 -7.51 2.71
CA VAL A 76 -3.55 -6.39 2.81
C VAL A 76 -2.76 -5.08 2.97
N LEU A 77 -2.85 -4.22 1.95
CA LEU A 77 -2.16 -2.92 1.91
C LEU A 77 -2.89 -1.83 2.69
N ALA A 78 -4.21 -1.89 2.75
CA ALA A 78 -5.06 -0.92 3.42
C ALA A 78 -6.49 -1.45 3.54
N ALA A 79 -7.30 -0.85 4.41
CA ALA A 79 -8.71 -1.15 4.55
C ALA A 79 -9.53 0.08 4.95
N THR A 80 -10.81 0.07 4.59
CA THR A 80 -11.89 0.91 5.15
C THR A 80 -12.80 0.03 6.01
N ASP A 81 -13.91 0.58 6.52
CA ASP A 81 -14.87 -0.16 7.35
C ASP A 81 -15.49 -1.39 6.66
N ASN A 82 -15.56 -1.41 5.31
CA ASN A 82 -16.20 -2.52 4.58
C ASN A 82 -15.34 -3.09 3.44
N LYS A 83 -14.20 -2.48 3.13
CA LYS A 83 -13.37 -2.88 1.99
C LYS A 83 -11.92 -3.04 2.38
N MET A 84 -11.25 -4.03 1.80
CA MET A 84 -9.81 -4.20 1.92
C MET A 84 -9.15 -4.18 0.54
N TYR A 85 -7.93 -3.67 0.49
CA TYR A 85 -7.10 -3.57 -0.71
C TYR A 85 -5.94 -4.55 -0.58
N VAL A 86 -5.97 -5.59 -1.41
CA VAL A 86 -5.03 -6.70 -1.36
C VAL A 86 -4.05 -6.57 -2.52
N TYR A 87 -2.77 -6.73 -2.24
CA TYR A 87 -1.72 -6.71 -3.25
C TYR A 87 -1.41 -8.11 -3.76
N ASP A 88 -1.62 -8.30 -5.06
CA ASP A 88 -1.10 -9.44 -5.79
C ASP A 88 0.37 -9.15 -6.11
N PHE A 89 1.28 -9.76 -5.35
CA PHE A 89 2.73 -9.55 -5.50
C PHE A 89 3.33 -10.29 -6.70
N ASN A 90 2.60 -11.22 -7.32
CA ASN A 90 3.03 -11.91 -8.52
C ASN A 90 2.75 -11.05 -9.76
N LEU A 91 1.55 -10.47 -9.84
CA LEU A 91 1.12 -9.60 -10.93
C LEU A 91 1.45 -8.12 -10.68
N LYS A 92 1.85 -7.77 -9.45
CA LYS A 92 2.07 -6.39 -8.98
C LYS A 92 0.83 -5.51 -9.10
N LEU A 93 -0.34 -6.10 -8.88
CA LEU A 93 -1.65 -5.46 -9.00
C LEU A 93 -2.33 -5.33 -7.63
N ILE A 94 -3.33 -4.45 -7.56
CA ILE A 94 -4.15 -4.28 -6.36
C ILE A 94 -5.57 -4.71 -6.70
N ASN A 95 -6.17 -5.51 -5.82
CA ASN A 95 -7.55 -5.95 -5.92
C ASN A 95 -8.33 -5.45 -4.70
N GLU A 96 -9.60 -5.13 -4.88
CA GLU A 96 -10.50 -4.66 -3.82
C GLU A 96 -11.47 -5.78 -3.46
N TYR A 97 -11.58 -6.07 -2.17
CA TYR A 97 -12.48 -7.08 -1.62
C TYR A 97 -13.37 -6.46 -0.57
N ARG A 98 -14.54 -7.05 -0.36
CA ARG A 98 -15.38 -6.76 0.79
C ARG A 98 -14.86 -7.52 2.02
N ILE A 99 -14.83 -6.87 3.17
CA ILE A 99 -14.27 -7.46 4.39
C ILE A 99 -15.18 -8.57 4.96
N THR A 100 -16.50 -8.41 4.87
CA THR A 100 -17.45 -9.30 5.56
C THR A 100 -17.48 -10.72 5.00
N ASP A 101 -17.32 -10.87 3.69
CA ASP A 101 -17.49 -12.13 2.97
C ASP A 101 -16.31 -12.45 2.03
N TYR A 102 -15.27 -11.61 2.03
CA TYR A 102 -14.10 -11.73 1.16
C TYR A 102 -14.46 -11.76 -0.33
N GLN A 103 -15.63 -11.21 -0.72
CA GLN A 103 -16.02 -11.13 -2.11
C GLN A 103 -15.15 -10.11 -2.84
N LEU A 104 -14.54 -10.53 -3.94
CA LEU A 104 -13.85 -9.63 -4.86
C LEU A 104 -14.84 -8.62 -5.46
N LEU A 105 -14.60 -7.33 -5.22
CA LEU A 105 -15.40 -6.23 -5.73
C LEU A 105 -14.84 -5.65 -7.02
N SER A 106 -13.50 -5.51 -7.09
CA SER A 106 -12.83 -4.90 -8.25
C SER A 106 -11.41 -5.42 -8.41
N LYS A 107 -10.97 -5.59 -9.66
CA LYS A 107 -9.61 -6.01 -10.00
C LYS A 107 -8.80 -4.83 -10.56
N ASN A 108 -7.49 -4.89 -10.37
CA ASN A 108 -6.53 -3.95 -10.97
C ASN A 108 -6.84 -2.47 -10.63
N ILE A 109 -7.03 -2.23 -9.33
CA ILE A 109 -7.13 -0.89 -8.78
C ILE A 109 -5.83 -0.13 -9.07
N ARG A 110 -5.98 1.09 -9.59
CA ARG A 110 -4.84 1.96 -9.90
C ARG A 110 -4.19 2.46 -8.61
N TRP A 111 -2.86 2.45 -8.57
CA TRP A 111 -2.08 3.03 -7.46
C TRP A 111 -2.48 4.47 -7.12
N ASN A 112 -2.73 5.31 -8.12
CA ASN A 112 -3.13 6.71 -7.88
C ASN A 112 -4.47 6.81 -7.14
N TYR A 113 -5.39 5.87 -7.38
CA TYR A 113 -6.64 5.81 -6.64
C TYR A 113 -6.38 5.38 -5.19
N LEU A 114 -5.61 4.30 -4.98
CA LEU A 114 -5.28 3.85 -3.62
C LEU A 114 -4.55 4.95 -2.81
N LEU A 115 -3.57 5.62 -3.42
CA LEU A 115 -2.79 6.70 -2.80
C LEU A 115 -3.59 7.99 -2.60
N SER A 116 -4.75 8.14 -3.25
CA SER A 116 -5.69 9.23 -2.96
C SER A 116 -6.56 8.95 -1.73
N LEU A 117 -6.71 7.68 -1.36
CA LEU A 117 -7.51 7.24 -0.21
C LEU A 117 -6.65 7.03 1.04
N PHE A 118 -5.43 6.51 0.85
CA PHE A 118 -4.53 6.15 1.94
C PHE A 118 -3.16 6.78 1.74
N SER A 119 -2.55 7.19 2.85
CA SER A 119 -1.20 7.71 2.78
C SER A 119 -0.20 6.60 2.39
N CYS A 120 0.82 6.96 1.61
CA CYS A 120 1.91 6.04 1.28
C CYS A 120 2.55 5.42 2.52
N LYS A 121 2.68 6.19 3.62
CA LYS A 121 3.21 5.71 4.89
C LYS A 121 2.33 4.61 5.47
N GLN A 122 1.00 4.82 5.49
CA GLN A 122 0.07 3.82 6.00
C GLN A 122 0.23 2.49 5.25
N ILE A 123 0.22 2.52 3.92
CA ILE A 123 0.38 1.32 3.09
C ILE A 123 1.72 0.62 3.34
N TYR A 124 2.79 1.40 3.48
CA TYR A 124 4.12 0.89 3.78
C TYR A 124 4.16 0.18 5.14
N ASP A 125 3.61 0.80 6.16
CA ASP A 125 3.53 0.25 7.51
C ASP A 125 2.66 -1.03 7.55
N ASP A 126 1.53 -1.04 6.85
CA ASP A 126 0.64 -2.21 6.75
C ASP A 126 1.34 -3.41 6.10
N LEU A 127 2.11 -3.16 5.05
CA LEU A 127 2.90 -4.20 4.40
C LEU A 127 4.01 -4.73 5.32
N LEU A 128 4.61 -3.89 6.16
CA LEU A 128 5.60 -4.32 7.15
C LEU A 128 5.00 -5.14 8.31
N GLN A 129 3.73 -4.91 8.69
CA GLN A 129 3.10 -5.66 9.77
C GLN A 129 3.06 -7.17 9.52
N LEU A 130 2.97 -7.58 8.25
CA LEU A 130 3.08 -8.98 7.87
C LEU A 130 4.41 -9.60 8.29
N VAL A 131 5.50 -8.87 8.12
CA VAL A 131 6.83 -9.35 8.52
C VAL A 131 6.90 -9.51 10.02
N TYR A 132 6.49 -8.48 10.77
CA TYR A 132 6.49 -8.52 12.23
C TYR A 132 5.63 -9.66 12.78
N TYR A 133 4.47 -9.89 12.17
CA TYR A 133 3.62 -11.00 12.56
C TYR A 133 4.29 -12.36 12.33
N GLN A 134 4.90 -12.58 11.17
CA GLN A 134 5.59 -13.83 10.87
C GLN A 134 6.82 -14.04 11.76
N GLU A 135 7.62 -13.01 12.01
CA GLU A 135 8.76 -13.11 12.95
C GLU A 135 8.30 -13.50 14.36
N ASN A 136 7.18 -12.95 14.82
CA ASN A 136 6.62 -13.29 16.13
C ASN A 136 6.08 -14.71 16.18
N LEU A 137 5.45 -15.19 15.09
CA LEU A 137 5.01 -16.58 14.98
C LEU A 137 6.19 -17.54 15.05
N ILE A 138 7.25 -17.29 14.28
CA ILE A 138 8.46 -18.13 14.28
C ILE A 138 9.04 -18.23 15.69
N LYS A 139 9.25 -17.09 16.37
CA LYS A 139 9.75 -17.07 17.76
C LYS A 139 8.87 -17.86 18.72
N LYS A 140 7.54 -17.78 18.56
CA LYS A 140 6.60 -18.52 19.40
C LYS A 140 6.75 -20.03 19.18
N TYR A 141 6.86 -20.48 17.93
CA TYR A 141 7.04 -21.89 17.61
C TYR A 141 8.40 -22.42 18.08
N ASP A 142 9.48 -21.67 17.90
CA ASP A 142 10.80 -22.04 18.42
C ASP A 142 10.78 -22.23 19.95
N GLY A 143 10.08 -21.35 20.67
CA GLY A 143 9.88 -21.48 22.11
C GLY A 143 9.12 -22.75 22.52
N LEU A 144 8.13 -23.18 21.71
CA LEU A 144 7.40 -24.42 21.96
C LEU A 144 8.25 -25.66 21.66
N ILE A 145 9.03 -25.62 20.58
CA ILE A 145 9.96 -26.69 20.20
C ILE A 145 11.02 -26.89 21.29
N ASN A 146 11.61 -25.81 21.79
CA ASN A 146 12.60 -25.87 22.87
C ASN A 146 12.03 -26.52 24.15
N LYS A 147 10.82 -26.11 24.56
CA LYS A 147 10.14 -26.73 25.72
C LYS A 147 9.84 -28.22 25.52
N ALA A 148 9.45 -28.60 24.31
CA ALA A 148 9.20 -30.00 23.98
C ALA A 148 10.50 -30.82 24.04
N ASN A 149 11.61 -30.27 23.54
CA ASN A 149 12.92 -30.90 23.60
C ASN A 149 13.45 -31.04 25.03
N GLU A 150 13.29 -30.00 25.86
CA GLU A 150 13.61 -30.05 27.30
C GLU A 150 12.82 -31.18 27.98
N SER A 151 11.50 -31.22 27.76
CA SER A 151 10.62 -32.27 28.31
C SER A 151 10.98 -33.67 27.84
N LEU A 152 11.47 -33.82 26.60
CA LEU A 152 11.94 -35.10 26.04
C LEU A 152 13.30 -35.52 26.61
N SER A 153 14.17 -34.56 26.94
CA SER A 153 15.49 -34.83 27.55
C SER A 153 15.44 -35.12 29.05
N GLU A 154 14.32 -34.80 29.70
CA GLU A 154 14.06 -35.10 31.11
C GLU A 154 13.39 -36.48 31.33
N ILE A 155 13.10 -37.22 30.24
CA ILE A 155 12.59 -38.60 30.23
C ILE A 155 13.75 -39.57 29.93
#